data_AF-A0A8H4KQM5-F1
#
_entry.id   AF-A0A8H4KQM5-F1
#
_cell.length_a   1.000
_cell.length_b   1.000
_cell.length_c   1.000
_cell.angle_alpha   90.00
_cell.angle_beta   90.00
_cell.angle_gamma   90.00
#
_symmetry.space_group_name_H-M   'P 1'
#
loop_
_entity.id
_entity.type
_entity.pdbx_description
1 polymer ?
#
loop_
_entity_poly.entity_id
_entity_poly.type
_entity_poly.pdbx_seq_one_letter_code
_entity_poly.pdbx_strand_id
1 'polypeptide(L)'
;MEQPAHDFELTQTISLLQLSSRALIDARKTCTAVFSAPEMLLDIDFPGHYMRRICSLSLSTPCIVGPHVTVAATFSLTEHKYRVSSVLSRGDDHHESSEQSTNVEHFRTDRVPITQVAISSGLQDSGMFQLESRDGDRFQPFQGAGAISTWRLTLPTTMVQFDRQAISDVVIHMQYTAVDGRPLLCRAASEAVETFSKKVKEVVITKVSLRSSTSRTASPTSGAFSIQRYRVQMPQR
;
A
#
# COMPACT_ATOMS: atom_id res chain seq x y z
N MET A 1 -32.12 1.65 25.91
CA MET A 1 -30.82 0.98 26.10
C MET A 1 -30.54 0.25 24.80
N GLU A 2 -29.89 0.92 23.85
CA GLU A 2 -29.48 0.29 22.59
C GLU A 2 -28.37 -0.71 22.91
N GLN A 3 -28.58 -1.97 22.56
CA GLN A 3 -27.50 -2.95 22.61
C GLN A 3 -26.40 -2.49 21.64
N PRO A 4 -25.11 -2.49 22.02
CA PRO A 4 -24.06 -2.30 21.04
C PRO A 4 -24.22 -3.44 20.02
N ALA A 5 -24.58 -3.10 18.78
CA ALA A 5 -24.44 -4.02 17.67
C ALA A 5 -22.98 -4.48 17.71
N HIS A 6 -22.75 -5.79 17.86
CA HIS A 6 -21.40 -6.29 18.04
C HIS A 6 -20.53 -5.89 16.84
N ASP A 7 -19.48 -5.13 17.12
CA ASP A 7 -18.44 -4.83 16.15
C ASP A 7 -17.58 -6.08 15.96
N PHE A 8 -17.34 -6.50 14.71
CA PHE A 8 -16.37 -7.54 14.39
C PHE A 8 -14.97 -7.01 14.60
N GLU A 9 -14.15 -7.72 15.36
CA GLU A 9 -12.72 -7.43 15.51
C GLU A 9 -11.91 -8.23 14.50
N LEU A 10 -11.18 -7.54 13.63
CA LEU A 10 -10.49 -8.13 12.49
C LEU A 10 -9.03 -7.68 12.46
N THR A 11 -8.16 -8.52 11.90
CA THR A 11 -6.75 -8.19 11.68
C THR A 11 -6.43 -8.33 10.19
N GLN A 12 -6.02 -7.23 9.56
CA GLN A 12 -5.54 -7.20 8.19
C GLN A 12 -4.02 -7.08 8.16
N THR A 13 -3.37 -7.94 7.40
CA THR A 13 -1.93 -7.80 7.10
C THR A 13 -1.75 -7.27 5.69
N ILE A 14 -1.11 -6.11 5.56
CA ILE A 14 -0.94 -5.40 4.29
C ILE A 14 0.55 -5.34 3.97
N SER A 15 0.95 -5.98 2.86
CA SER A 15 2.31 -5.90 2.32
C SER A 15 2.44 -4.70 1.38
N LEU A 16 3.41 -3.83 1.63
CA LEU A 16 3.71 -2.70 0.76
C LEU A 16 4.16 -3.17 -0.63
N LEU A 17 4.92 -4.26 -0.71
CA LEU A 17 5.35 -4.86 -1.97
C LEU A 17 4.16 -5.30 -2.82
N GLN A 18 3.15 -5.93 -2.21
CA GLN A 18 1.93 -6.37 -2.90
C GLN A 18 1.02 -5.20 -3.29
N LEU A 19 0.90 -4.20 -2.42
CA LEU A 19 0.06 -3.04 -2.63
C LEU A 19 0.64 -2.09 -3.69
N SER A 20 1.92 -1.75 -3.57
CA SER A 20 2.63 -0.87 -4.48
C SER A 20 4.14 -1.13 -4.46
N SER A 21 4.63 -1.90 -5.43
CA SER A 21 6.06 -2.12 -5.63
C SER A 21 6.83 -0.81 -5.88
N ARG A 22 6.17 0.21 -6.43
CA ARG A 22 6.77 1.54 -6.66
C ARG A 22 7.06 2.23 -5.34
N ALA A 23 6.09 2.26 -4.42
CA ALA A 23 6.27 2.89 -3.12
C ALA A 23 7.41 2.24 -2.32
N LEU A 24 7.59 0.92 -2.43
CA LEU A 24 8.75 0.25 -1.83
C LEU A 24 10.09 0.68 -2.46
N ILE A 25 10.15 0.82 -3.79
CA ILE A 25 11.36 1.32 -4.47
C ILE A 25 11.68 2.75 -4.01
N ASP A 26 10.66 3.59 -3.88
CA ASP A 26 10.79 4.96 -3.40
C ASP A 26 11.29 4.96 -1.94
N ALA A 27 10.74 4.11 -1.06
CA ALA A 27 11.25 3.94 0.31
C ALA A 27 12.77 3.67 0.33
N ARG A 28 13.24 2.76 -0.52
CA ARG A 28 14.66 2.38 -0.60
C ARG A 28 15.56 3.47 -1.17
N LYS A 29 15.06 4.27 -2.14
CA LYS A 29 15.84 5.26 -2.88
C LYS A 29 15.71 6.68 -2.34
N THR A 30 14.48 7.17 -2.16
CA THR A 30 14.16 8.53 -1.73
C THR A 30 13.95 8.64 -0.22
N CYS A 31 13.99 7.51 0.51
CA CYS A 31 13.74 7.44 1.96
C CYS A 31 12.29 7.78 2.33
N THR A 32 11.40 7.89 1.37
CA THR A 32 10.01 8.28 1.56
C THR A 32 9.13 7.43 0.67
N ALA A 33 8.03 6.94 1.23
CA ALA A 33 7.03 6.20 0.49
C ALA A 33 5.64 6.67 0.88
N VAL A 34 4.78 6.82 -0.11
CA VAL A 34 3.36 7.14 0.07
C VAL A 34 2.55 6.07 -0.63
N PHE A 35 1.57 5.52 0.08
CA PHE A 35 0.70 4.48 -0.45
C PHE A 35 -0.66 4.53 0.25
N SER A 36 -1.69 4.02 -0.41
CA SER A 36 -3.06 4.00 0.10
C SER A 36 -3.59 2.58 0.21
N ALA A 37 -4.27 2.28 1.30
CA ALA A 37 -5.05 1.07 1.49
C ALA A 37 -6.49 1.36 1.03
N PRO A 38 -6.91 0.88 -0.16
CA PRO A 38 -8.25 1.13 -0.68
C PRO A 38 -9.29 0.25 0.03
N GLU A 39 -10.57 0.62 -0.07
CA GLU A 39 -11.69 -0.18 0.47
C GLU A 39 -11.68 -1.62 -0.04
N MET A 40 -11.39 -1.78 -1.32
CA MET A 40 -11.36 -3.07 -2.01
C MET A 40 -10.41 -4.08 -1.38
N LEU A 41 -9.30 -3.62 -0.79
CA LEU A 41 -8.36 -4.52 -0.11
C LEU A 41 -9.06 -5.27 1.04
N LEU A 42 -9.97 -4.58 1.73
CA LEU A 42 -10.72 -5.13 2.87
C LEU A 42 -11.95 -5.93 2.40
N ASP A 43 -12.53 -5.57 1.25
CA ASP A 43 -13.67 -6.28 0.66
C ASP A 43 -13.29 -7.64 0.06
N ILE A 44 -12.01 -7.84 -0.30
CA ILE A 44 -11.52 -9.13 -0.78
C ILE A 44 -11.68 -10.22 0.29
N ASP A 45 -11.37 -9.89 1.55
CA ASP A 45 -11.45 -10.85 2.65
C ASP A 45 -12.86 -10.91 3.26
N PHE A 46 -13.47 -9.75 3.49
CA PHE A 46 -14.79 -9.65 4.12
C PHE A 46 -15.70 -8.68 3.36
N PRO A 47 -16.33 -9.10 2.26
CA PRO A 47 -17.20 -8.25 1.47
C PRO A 47 -18.47 -7.90 2.26
N GLY A 48 -18.89 -6.64 2.18
CA GLY A 48 -20.13 -6.19 2.82
C GLY A 48 -19.97 -5.69 4.25
N HIS A 49 -18.76 -5.61 4.78
CA HIS A 49 -18.51 -4.93 6.05
C HIS A 49 -18.41 -3.42 5.85
N TYR A 50 -19.01 -2.65 6.77
CA TYR A 50 -18.94 -1.18 6.77
C TYR A 50 -18.52 -0.67 8.15
N MET A 51 -18.40 0.66 8.31
CA MET A 51 -17.87 1.31 9.51
C MET A 51 -16.51 0.74 9.95
N ARG A 52 -15.63 0.45 8.98
CA ARG A 52 -14.31 -0.11 9.25
C ARG A 52 -13.39 0.92 9.91
N ARG A 53 -13.07 0.75 11.20
CA ARG A 53 -12.30 1.70 12.01
C ARG A 53 -11.09 1.05 12.65
N ILE A 54 -9.94 1.69 12.56
CA ILE A 54 -8.68 1.22 13.11
C ILE A 54 -8.73 1.25 14.63
N CYS A 55 -8.39 0.13 15.26
CA CYS A 55 -8.20 0.01 16.70
C CYS A 55 -6.73 0.20 17.06
N SER A 56 -5.85 -0.48 16.34
CA SER A 56 -4.40 -0.42 16.52
C SER A 56 -3.69 -0.75 15.21
N LEU A 57 -2.43 -0.35 15.11
CA LEU A 57 -1.57 -0.65 13.99
C LEU A 57 -0.17 -0.98 14.48
N SER A 58 0.45 -1.99 13.89
CA SER A 58 1.87 -2.28 14.06
C SER A 58 2.56 -2.48 12.72
N LEU A 59 3.85 -2.20 12.67
CA LEU A 59 4.66 -2.23 11.46
C LEU A 59 5.84 -3.19 11.63
N SER A 60 6.04 -4.04 10.62
CA SER A 60 7.17 -4.94 10.51
C SER A 60 7.94 -4.60 9.23
N THR A 61 9.26 -4.45 9.33
CA THR A 61 10.15 -4.17 8.19
C THR A 61 11.19 -5.28 8.12
N PRO A 62 10.90 -6.40 7.42
CA PRO A 62 11.85 -7.50 7.32
C PRO A 62 13.07 -7.06 6.49
N CYS A 63 14.20 -6.89 7.18
CA CYS A 63 15.47 -6.45 6.62
C CYS A 63 16.65 -7.11 7.34
N ILE A 64 17.79 -7.17 6.66
CA ILE A 64 19.03 -7.68 7.25
C ILE A 64 19.66 -6.54 8.06
N VAL A 65 19.71 -6.70 9.38
CA VAL A 65 20.31 -5.73 10.30
C VAL A 65 21.35 -6.38 11.20
N GLY A 66 22.39 -5.61 11.53
CA GLY A 66 23.38 -6.01 12.51
C GLY A 66 22.85 -5.99 13.94
N PRO A 67 23.57 -6.62 14.89
CA PRO A 67 23.21 -6.54 16.30
C PRO A 67 23.23 -5.08 16.80
N HIS A 68 22.28 -4.74 17.68
CA HIS A 68 22.15 -3.40 18.29
C HIS A 68 21.93 -2.24 17.28
N VAL A 69 21.42 -2.54 16.09
CA VAL A 69 21.04 -1.54 15.09
C VAL A 69 19.54 -1.29 15.13
N THR A 70 19.15 -0.01 15.17
CA THR A 70 17.75 0.42 15.19
C THR A 70 17.21 0.53 13.77
N VAL A 71 16.04 -0.07 13.51
CA VAL A 71 15.29 0.13 12.27
C VAL A 71 14.41 1.36 12.45
N ALA A 72 15.05 2.53 12.38
CA ALA A 72 14.36 3.80 12.57
C ALA A 72 13.47 4.13 11.36
N ALA A 73 12.19 4.38 11.62
CA ALA A 73 11.27 4.91 10.63
C ALA A 73 10.20 5.78 11.29
N THR A 74 9.61 6.69 10.52
CA THR A 74 8.45 7.46 10.93
C THR A 74 7.28 7.07 10.05
N PHE A 75 6.17 6.67 10.68
CA PHE A 75 4.96 6.24 9.99
C PHE A 75 3.82 7.19 10.32
N SER A 76 3.22 7.81 9.30
CA SER A 76 2.17 8.80 9.47
C SER A 76 0.94 8.54 8.60
N LEU A 77 -0.22 8.83 9.19
CA LEU A 77 -1.52 8.83 8.54
C LEU A 77 -1.74 10.20 7.90
N THR A 78 -1.80 10.25 6.57
CA THR A 78 -2.00 11.52 5.83
C THR A 78 -3.49 11.77 5.61
N GLU A 79 -4.24 10.75 5.18
CA GLU A 79 -5.67 10.84 4.91
C GLU A 79 -6.36 9.55 5.36
N HIS A 80 -7.62 9.64 5.76
CA HIS A 80 -8.43 8.46 6.02
C HIS A 80 -9.91 8.75 5.83
N LYS A 81 -10.68 7.69 5.62
CA LYS A 81 -12.15 7.70 5.59
C LYS A 81 -12.70 6.30 5.85
N TYR A 82 -13.97 6.21 6.16
CA TYR A 82 -14.68 4.94 6.27
C TYR A 82 -16.12 5.08 5.79
N ARG A 83 -16.69 3.96 5.32
CA ARG A 83 -18.08 3.90 4.89
C ARG A 83 -19.01 3.91 6.10
N VAL A 84 -19.97 4.83 6.14
CA VAL A 84 -20.95 5.00 7.24
C VAL A 84 -22.25 4.26 6.97
N SER A 85 -22.63 4.11 5.71
CA SER A 85 -23.93 3.54 5.32
C SER A 85 -23.77 2.21 4.60
N SER A 86 -24.64 1.27 4.94
CA SER A 86 -24.83 0.00 4.23
C SER A 86 -25.83 0.11 3.07
N VAL A 87 -26.51 1.25 2.95
CA VAL A 87 -27.50 1.47 1.89
C VAL A 87 -26.78 1.86 0.61
N LEU A 88 -27.02 1.08 -0.45
CA LEU A 88 -26.59 1.40 -1.80
C LEU A 88 -27.64 2.31 -2.43
N SER A 89 -27.33 3.60 -2.58
CA SER A 89 -28.10 4.46 -3.46
C SER A 89 -27.79 4.01 -4.91
N ARG A 90 -28.83 3.61 -5.64
CA ARG A 90 -28.83 3.12 -7.04
C ARG A 90 -27.47 2.78 -7.69
N GLY A 91 -27.19 1.47 -7.76
CA GLY A 91 -26.54 0.80 -8.90
C GLY A 91 -25.04 1.01 -9.17
N ASP A 92 -24.44 2.14 -8.81
CA ASP A 92 -23.05 2.48 -9.21
C ASP A 92 -22.19 3.07 -8.07
N ASP A 93 -22.73 3.21 -6.86
CA ASP A 93 -22.10 3.91 -5.73
C ASP A 93 -21.02 3.11 -4.97
N HIS A 94 -20.61 1.94 -5.49
CA HIS A 94 -19.52 1.17 -4.88
C HIS A 94 -18.13 1.62 -5.36
N HIS A 95 -18.05 2.45 -6.40
CA HIS A 95 -16.76 2.84 -6.99
C HIS A 95 -16.34 4.24 -6.52
N GLU A 96 -15.13 4.36 -5.97
CA GLU A 96 -14.52 5.64 -5.53
C GLU A 96 -14.15 6.59 -6.69
N SER A 97 -14.65 6.36 -7.90
CA SER A 97 -14.25 7.12 -9.09
C SER A 97 -15.32 8.12 -9.49
N SER A 98 -15.28 9.31 -8.90
CA SER A 98 -15.74 10.55 -9.53
C SER A 98 -15.27 11.73 -8.69
N GLU A 99 -14.25 12.46 -9.16
CA GLU A 99 -13.79 13.74 -8.58
C GLU A 99 -14.84 14.88 -8.71
N GLN A 100 -16.10 14.54 -9.00
CA GLN A 100 -17.19 15.47 -9.28
C GLN A 100 -18.58 14.92 -8.94
N SER A 101 -18.73 14.10 -7.90
CA SER A 101 -20.06 13.83 -7.34
C SER A 101 -20.14 14.33 -5.90
N THR A 102 -21.02 15.30 -5.69
CA THR A 102 -21.44 15.86 -4.41
C THR A 102 -22.17 14.86 -3.51
N ASN A 103 -21.93 13.55 -3.67
CA ASN A 103 -22.54 12.52 -2.84
C ASN A 103 -21.56 12.05 -1.76
N VAL A 104 -21.30 12.97 -0.83
CA VAL A 104 -20.48 12.84 0.38
C VAL A 104 -21.25 12.08 1.49
N GLU A 105 -22.39 11.43 1.17
CA GLU A 105 -23.28 10.85 2.19
C GLU A 105 -22.80 9.50 2.74
N HIS A 106 -22.03 8.74 1.96
CA HIS A 106 -21.68 7.37 2.32
C HIS A 106 -20.33 7.22 3.04
N PHE A 107 -19.42 8.20 2.92
CA PHE A 107 -18.10 8.16 3.54
C PHE A 107 -17.91 9.30 4.52
N ARG A 108 -17.20 9.02 5.62
CA ARG A 108 -16.90 10.01 6.65
C ARG A 108 -15.44 9.91 7.08
N THR A 109 -14.91 11.04 7.49
CA THR A 109 -13.59 11.20 8.09
C THR A 109 -13.77 11.84 9.45
N ASP A 110 -13.18 11.24 10.49
CA ASP A 110 -13.21 11.77 11.84
C ASP A 110 -11.85 12.37 12.21
N ARG A 111 -11.80 13.13 13.31
CA ARG A 111 -10.52 13.64 13.82
C ARG A 111 -9.84 12.56 14.66
N VAL A 112 -8.58 12.29 14.33
CA VAL A 112 -7.75 11.28 15.01
C VAL A 112 -6.68 12.02 15.82
N PRO A 113 -6.57 11.80 17.15
CA PRO A 113 -5.64 12.54 18.00
C PRO A 113 -4.16 12.28 17.67
N ILE A 114 -3.81 11.03 17.36
CA ILE A 114 -2.42 10.61 17.11
C ILE A 114 -2.34 10.05 15.69
N THR A 115 -1.72 10.80 14.78
CA THR A 115 -1.61 10.48 13.35
C THR A 115 -0.20 10.11 12.91
N GLN A 116 0.74 9.94 13.84
CA GLN A 116 2.11 9.57 13.52
C GLN A 116 2.79 8.82 14.67
N VAL A 117 3.63 7.85 14.33
CA VAL A 117 4.45 7.09 15.27
C VAL A 117 5.89 6.97 14.78
N ALA A 118 6.81 6.74 15.71
CA ALA A 118 8.20 6.38 15.43
C ALA A 118 8.39 4.88 15.64
N ILE A 119 9.03 4.24 14.68
CA ILE A 119 9.38 2.81 14.68
C ILE A 119 10.85 2.68 15.00
N SER A 120 11.20 1.70 15.83
CA SER A 120 12.56 1.48 16.32
C SER A 120 13.00 0.01 16.26
N SER A 121 12.10 -0.95 16.52
CA SER A 121 12.45 -2.38 16.50
C SER A 121 12.38 -2.98 15.10
N GLY A 122 11.48 -2.46 14.26
CA GLY A 122 11.20 -3.00 12.93
C GLY A 122 10.47 -4.35 12.93
N LEU A 123 10.02 -4.86 14.08
CA LEU A 123 9.29 -6.12 14.22
C LEU A 123 8.02 -5.89 15.02
N GLN A 124 6.85 -5.96 14.34
CA GLN A 124 5.53 -5.70 14.92
C GLN A 124 5.51 -4.51 15.88
N ASP A 125 6.11 -3.41 15.45
CA ASP A 125 6.29 -2.21 16.26
C ASP A 125 5.09 -1.27 16.09
N SER A 126 4.38 -0.97 17.16
CA SER A 126 3.28 0.00 17.18
C SER A 126 3.73 1.43 17.48
N GLY A 127 5.04 1.63 17.74
CA GLY A 127 5.60 2.89 18.22
C GLY A 127 5.24 3.23 19.66
N MET A 128 4.68 2.26 20.39
CA MET A 128 4.31 2.36 21.81
C MET A 128 5.08 1.32 22.61
N PHE A 129 5.42 1.65 23.87
CA PHE A 129 6.04 0.69 24.78
C PHE A 129 4.98 -0.24 25.39
N GLN A 130 5.29 -1.52 25.54
CA GLN A 130 4.37 -2.53 26.12
C GLN A 130 4.05 -2.31 27.62
N LEU A 131 4.72 -1.37 28.29
CA LEU A 131 4.55 -1.08 29.72
C LEU A 131 3.25 -0.33 30.06
N GLU A 132 2.33 -0.18 29.11
CA GLU A 132 1.02 0.43 29.34
C GLU A 132 0.12 -0.51 30.16
N SER A 133 0.28 -0.42 31.48
CA SER A 133 -0.58 -1.06 32.46
C SER A 133 -1.59 -0.06 33.03
N ARG A 134 -2.87 -0.36 32.80
CA ARG A 134 -4.01 -0.20 33.73
C ARG A 134 -4.88 1.07 33.69
N ASP A 135 -4.41 2.21 33.21
CA ASP A 135 -5.26 3.42 33.12
C ASP A 135 -5.67 3.68 31.67
N GLY A 136 -6.82 3.13 31.28
CA GLY A 136 -7.35 3.10 29.90
C GLY A 136 -7.81 4.43 29.31
N ASP A 137 -7.19 5.55 29.70
CA ASP A 137 -7.59 6.91 29.32
C ASP A 137 -6.70 7.53 28.22
N ARG A 138 -5.77 6.76 27.66
CA ARG A 138 -4.92 7.22 26.54
C ARG A 138 -5.38 6.63 25.22
N PHE A 139 -5.55 7.50 24.23
CA PHE A 139 -5.79 7.08 22.85
C PHE A 139 -4.59 6.29 22.31
N GLN A 140 -4.87 5.17 21.67
CA GLN A 140 -3.84 4.45 20.91
C GLN A 140 -3.54 5.20 19.59
N PRO A 141 -2.32 5.09 19.05
CA PRO A 141 -2.01 5.65 17.75
C PRO A 141 -3.00 5.20 16.68
N PHE A 142 -3.47 6.15 15.87
CA PHE A 142 -4.42 5.92 14.77
C PHE A 142 -5.80 5.40 15.18
N GLN A 143 -6.09 5.31 16.48
CA GLN A 143 -7.36 4.80 16.97
C GLN A 143 -8.54 5.63 16.46
N GLY A 144 -9.56 4.93 15.98
CA GLY A 144 -10.78 5.53 15.45
C GLY A 144 -10.68 6.06 14.03
N ALA A 145 -9.48 6.05 13.41
CA ALA A 145 -9.30 6.35 12.00
C ALA A 145 -10.06 5.35 11.12
N GLY A 146 -10.44 5.76 9.92
CA GLY A 146 -11.03 4.87 8.93
C GLY A 146 -10.00 3.92 8.33
N ALA A 147 -10.40 2.69 8.03
CA ALA A 147 -9.49 1.70 7.45
C ALA A 147 -9.05 2.06 6.01
N ILE A 148 -9.88 2.80 5.26
CA ILE A 148 -9.49 3.36 3.96
C ILE A 148 -8.57 4.54 4.25
N SER A 149 -7.29 4.40 3.94
CA SER A 149 -6.27 5.27 4.52
C SER A 149 -5.05 5.45 3.61
N THR A 150 -4.47 6.64 3.61
CA THR A 150 -3.24 6.99 2.92
C THR A 150 -2.13 7.20 3.94
N TRP A 151 -1.04 6.47 3.77
CA TRP A 151 0.07 6.40 4.69
C TRP A 151 1.33 6.99 4.07
N ARG A 152 2.18 7.56 4.93
CA ARG A 152 3.52 7.99 4.59
C ARG A 152 4.53 7.30 5.50
N LEU A 153 5.48 6.61 4.91
CA LEU A 153 6.65 6.05 5.58
C LEU A 153 7.87 6.92 5.26
N THR A 154 8.59 7.36 6.29
CA THR A 154 9.83 8.14 6.15
C THR A 154 10.96 7.45 6.88
N LEU A 155 12.05 7.18 6.17
CA LEU A 155 13.29 6.62 6.70
C LEU A 155 14.32 7.74 6.92
N PRO A 156 15.25 7.60 7.88
CA PRO A 156 16.34 8.54 8.09
C PRO A 156 17.20 8.74 6.83
N THR A 157 17.57 10.00 6.57
CA THR A 157 18.35 10.41 5.39
C THR A 157 19.82 10.69 5.70
N THR A 158 20.12 11.23 6.89
CA THR A 158 21.45 11.80 7.21
C THR A 158 22.47 10.75 7.64
N MET A 159 22.10 9.84 8.54
CA MET A 159 22.94 8.71 8.95
C MET A 159 22.12 7.43 8.89
N VAL A 160 22.44 6.60 7.90
CA VAL A 160 21.76 5.33 7.65
C VAL A 160 22.48 4.24 8.45
N GLN A 161 21.85 3.76 9.52
CA GLN A 161 22.43 2.73 10.39
C GLN A 161 22.31 1.31 9.81
N PHE A 162 21.40 1.09 8.86
CA PHE A 162 21.15 -0.20 8.23
C PHE A 162 20.94 -0.07 6.72
N ASP A 163 21.29 -1.11 5.95
CA ASP A 163 21.12 -1.07 4.49
C ASP A 163 19.63 -1.10 4.11
N ARG A 164 19.16 0.01 3.53
CA ARG A 164 17.78 0.14 3.04
C ARG A 164 17.50 -0.77 1.85
N GLN A 165 18.52 -1.12 1.05
CA GLN A 165 18.32 -2.05 -0.07
C GLN A 165 17.99 -3.47 0.43
N ALA A 166 18.39 -3.80 1.66
CA ALA A 166 18.05 -5.06 2.32
C ALA A 166 16.60 -5.11 2.84
N ILE A 167 15.83 -4.01 2.78
CA ILE A 167 14.41 -4.02 3.13
C ILE A 167 13.65 -4.85 2.10
N SER A 168 13.25 -6.06 2.46
CA SER A 168 12.52 -6.94 1.55
C SER A 168 11.09 -6.45 1.31
N ASP A 169 10.42 -5.99 2.38
CA ASP A 169 9.06 -5.48 2.37
C ASP A 169 8.81 -4.55 3.58
N VAL A 170 7.68 -3.86 3.59
CA VAL A 170 7.12 -3.20 4.77
C VAL A 170 5.71 -3.74 4.96
N VAL A 171 5.49 -4.40 6.09
CA VAL A 171 4.25 -5.09 6.41
C VAL A 171 3.53 -4.33 7.51
N ILE A 172 2.29 -3.95 7.25
CA ILE A 172 1.40 -3.34 8.23
C ILE A 172 0.48 -4.42 8.77
N HIS A 173 0.36 -4.51 10.08
CA HIS A 173 -0.67 -5.29 10.76
C HIS A 173 -1.69 -4.32 11.33
N MET A 174 -2.82 -4.19 10.66
CA MET A 174 -3.92 -3.30 11.01
C MET A 174 -4.99 -4.10 11.75
N GLN A 175 -5.27 -3.74 13.00
CA GLN A 175 -6.45 -4.24 13.71
C GLN A 175 -7.56 -3.22 13.58
N TYR A 176 -8.75 -3.68 13.21
CA TYR A 176 -9.88 -2.80 12.98
C TYR A 176 -11.19 -3.45 13.41
N THR A 177 -12.17 -2.61 13.76
CA THR A 177 -13.55 -3.01 13.95
C THR A 177 -14.37 -2.80 12.69
N ALA A 178 -15.40 -3.61 12.49
CA ALA A 178 -16.36 -3.45 11.39
C ALA A 178 -17.76 -3.94 11.75
N VAL A 179 -18.76 -3.49 11.01
CA VAL A 179 -20.18 -3.89 11.20
C VAL A 179 -20.68 -4.62 9.95
N ASP A 180 -21.56 -5.62 10.14
CA ASP A 180 -22.20 -6.34 9.04
C ASP A 180 -23.18 -5.45 8.26
N GLY A 181 -22.87 -5.18 7.00
CA GLY A 181 -23.68 -4.39 6.06
C GLY A 181 -24.82 -5.18 5.39
N ARG A 182 -25.06 -6.42 5.81
CA ARG A 182 -26.11 -7.32 5.32
C ARG A 182 -25.88 -7.78 3.85
N PRO A 183 -26.69 -8.74 3.33
CA PRO A 183 -26.42 -9.38 2.04
C PRO A 183 -26.40 -8.45 0.82
N LEU A 184 -27.09 -7.30 0.86
CA LEU A 184 -27.11 -6.37 -0.27
C LEU A 184 -25.75 -5.69 -0.48
N LEU A 185 -25.14 -5.18 0.60
CA LEU A 185 -23.81 -4.58 0.52
C LEU A 185 -22.77 -5.65 0.19
N CYS A 186 -22.90 -6.85 0.77
CA CYS A 186 -22.02 -7.97 0.48
C CYS A 186 -21.99 -8.30 -1.02
N ARG A 187 -23.16 -8.44 -1.66
CA ARG A 187 -23.25 -8.71 -3.10
C ARG A 187 -22.58 -7.63 -3.94
N ALA A 188 -22.89 -6.35 -3.66
CA ALA A 188 -22.30 -5.25 -4.41
C ALA A 188 -20.77 -5.16 -4.23
N ALA A 189 -20.27 -5.41 -3.03
CA ALA A 189 -18.83 -5.46 -2.75
C ALA A 189 -18.15 -6.61 -3.51
N SER A 190 -18.75 -7.81 -3.51
CA SER A 190 -18.25 -8.94 -4.28
C SER A 190 -18.23 -8.66 -5.79
N GLU A 191 -19.28 -8.05 -6.34
CA GLU A 191 -19.34 -7.66 -7.76
C GLU A 191 -18.26 -6.61 -8.12
N ALA A 192 -18.01 -5.65 -7.22
CA ALA A 192 -16.95 -4.66 -7.39
C ALA A 192 -15.55 -5.31 -7.40
N VAL A 193 -15.29 -6.24 -6.47
CA VAL A 193 -14.03 -7.01 -6.41
C VAL A 193 -13.84 -7.87 -7.67
N GLU A 194 -14.90 -8.54 -8.15
CA GLU A 194 -14.84 -9.31 -9.39
C GLU A 194 -14.53 -8.43 -10.60
N THR A 195 -15.15 -7.26 -10.68
CA THR A 195 -14.92 -6.29 -11.75
C THR A 195 -13.48 -5.80 -11.76
N PHE A 196 -12.93 -5.52 -10.58
CA PHE A 196 -11.51 -5.17 -10.45
C PHE A 196 -10.57 -6.30 -10.84
N SER A 197 -10.86 -7.53 -10.40
CA SER A 197 -10.07 -8.72 -10.77
C SER A 197 -9.99 -8.88 -12.29
N LYS A 198 -11.11 -8.67 -13.00
CA LYS A 198 -11.15 -8.68 -14.47
C LYS A 198 -10.28 -7.57 -15.07
N LYS A 199 -10.42 -6.33 -14.60
CA LYS A 199 -9.59 -5.19 -15.03
C LYS A 199 -8.10 -5.45 -14.82
N VAL A 200 -7.70 -6.00 -13.67
CA VAL A 200 -6.29 -6.31 -13.38
C VAL A 200 -5.75 -7.36 -14.35
N LYS A 201 -6.51 -8.43 -14.61
CA LYS A 201 -6.11 -9.47 -15.59
C LYS A 201 -5.90 -8.87 -16.99
N GLU A 202 -6.79 -8.01 -17.45
CA GLU A 202 -6.67 -7.34 -18.75
C GLU A 202 -5.42 -6.45 -18.84
N VAL A 203 -5.12 -5.67 -17.79
CA VAL A 203 -3.93 -4.81 -17.75
C VAL A 203 -2.65 -5.63 -17.79
N VAL A 204 -2.60 -6.74 -17.05
CA VAL A 204 -1.43 -7.64 -17.03
C VAL A 204 -1.21 -8.27 -18.40
N ILE A 205 -2.26 -8.78 -19.04
CA ILE A 205 -2.19 -9.38 -20.39
C ILE A 205 -1.72 -8.34 -21.42
N THR A 206 -2.27 -7.13 -21.37
CA THR A 206 -1.91 -6.04 -22.29
C THR A 206 -0.42 -5.65 -22.15
N LYS A 207 0.08 -5.53 -20.92
CA LYS A 207 1.50 -5.21 -20.68
C LYS A 207 2.46 -6.33 -21.09
N VAL A 208 2.05 -7.59 -20.94
CA VAL A 208 2.86 -8.75 -21.38
C VAL A 208 2.92 -8.80 -22.92
N SER A 209 1.80 -8.57 -23.60
CA SER A 209 1.73 -8.52 -25.07
C SER A 209 2.63 -7.41 -25.66
N LEU A 210 2.59 -6.21 -25.08
CA LEU A 210 3.42 -5.07 -25.50
C LEU A 210 4.93 -5.32 -25.33
N ARG A 211 5.35 -6.13 -24.36
CA ARG A 211 6.77 -6.50 -24.20
C ARG A 211 7.24 -7.53 -25.23
N SER A 212 6.34 -8.34 -25.77
CA SER A 212 6.66 -9.35 -26.79
C SER A 212 6.80 -8.80 -28.21
N SER A 213 6.20 -7.64 -28.50
CA SER A 213 6.30 -6.99 -29.81
C SER A 213 7.55 -6.11 -29.97
N THR A 214 8.18 -5.67 -28.87
CA THR A 214 9.39 -4.82 -28.94
C THR A 214 10.68 -5.61 -29.15
N SER A 215 10.68 -6.96 -29.10
CA SER A 215 11.88 -7.79 -29.27
C SER A 215 12.14 -8.29 -30.69
N ARG A 216 11.37 -7.83 -31.70
CA ARG A 216 11.39 -8.43 -33.04
C ARG A 216 11.64 -7.44 -34.19
N THR A 217 12.64 -6.57 -34.08
CA THR A 217 13.28 -5.89 -35.23
C THR A 217 14.70 -5.43 -34.89
N ALA A 218 15.68 -6.34 -34.99
CA ALA A 218 17.08 -5.99 -35.24
C ALA A 218 17.84 -7.25 -35.69
N SER A 219 17.67 -7.65 -36.95
CA SER A 219 18.62 -8.56 -37.61
C SER A 219 19.71 -7.73 -38.30
N PRO A 220 21.00 -7.89 -37.96
CA PRO A 220 22.07 -7.22 -38.69
C PRO A 220 22.34 -7.98 -40.00
N THR A 221 22.22 -7.27 -41.12
CA THR A 221 22.56 -7.79 -42.44
C THR A 221 24.06 -8.05 -42.53
N SER A 222 24.41 -9.30 -42.82
CA SER A 222 25.74 -9.79 -43.16
C SER A 222 26.37 -8.99 -44.31
N GLY A 223 27.50 -8.32 -44.05
CA GLY A 223 28.35 -7.67 -45.05
C GLY A 223 29.79 -8.15 -44.89
N ALA A 224 30.32 -8.78 -45.92
CA ALA A 224 31.54 -9.57 -45.94
C ALA A 224 32.83 -8.77 -45.66
N PHE A 225 33.75 -9.40 -44.92
CA PHE A 225 35.15 -9.00 -44.79
C PHE A 225 35.88 -9.14 -46.13
N SER A 226 36.54 -8.06 -46.58
CA SER A 226 37.58 -8.10 -47.62
C SER A 226 38.83 -7.40 -47.09
N ILE A 227 39.92 -8.16 -47.01
CA ILE A 227 41.25 -7.73 -46.60
C ILE A 227 41.93 -7.12 -47.83
N GLN A 228 42.32 -5.84 -47.77
CA GLN A 228 43.17 -5.24 -48.80
C GLN A 228 44.49 -4.78 -48.18
N ARG A 229 45.57 -5.44 -48.62
CA ARG A 229 46.97 -5.20 -48.22
C ARG A 229 47.52 -3.94 -48.89
N TYR A 230 48.25 -3.14 -48.10
CA TYR A 230 49.43 -2.32 -48.38
C TYR A 230 49.58 -1.58 -49.73
N ARG A 231 49.83 -0.26 -49.65
CA ARG A 231 51.07 0.35 -50.19
C ARG A 231 51.35 1.72 -49.56
N VAL A 232 52.43 1.80 -48.78
CA VAL A 232 53.07 3.07 -48.39
C VAL A 232 54.00 3.46 -49.53
N GLN A 233 53.89 4.70 -50.04
CA GLN A 233 54.86 5.25 -50.97
C GLN A 233 55.17 6.71 -50.60
N MET A 234 56.41 6.90 -50.18
CA MET A 234 57.21 8.13 -50.09
C MET A 234 58.57 7.77 -50.71
N PRO A 235 59.45 8.68 -51.16
CA PRO A 235 59.34 10.11 -51.50
C PRO A 235 59.99 10.43 -52.88
N GLN A 236 60.59 11.62 -53.02
CA GLN A 236 61.42 12.23 -54.11
C GLN A 236 60.59 13.22 -54.98
N ARG A 237 60.94 14.49 -55.17
CA ARG A 237 62.16 15.28 -54.91
C ARG A 237 61.77 16.76 -54.88
#